data_AF-Q64B76-F1
#
_entry.id   AF-Q64B76-F1
#
_cell.length_a   1.000
_cell.length_b   1.000
_cell.length_c   1.000
_cell.angle_alpha   90.00
_cell.angle_beta   90.00
_cell.angle_gamma   90.00
#
_symmetry.space_group_name_H-M   'P 1'
#
loop_
_entity.id
_entity.type
_entity.pdbx_description
1 polymer ?
#
loop_
_entity_poly.entity_id
_entity_poly.type
_entity_poly.pdbx_seq_one_letter_code
_entity_poly.pdbx_strand_id
1 'polypeptide(L)'
;MKKYIQIRNELTVYLIYLQLMTSLTPKKYGGISNKTIRTSLIETSDFLNNAAEDEMINKGPILITHLQKTIDWYKKTFPPKAPLEQIAEELNNIYLENKDVYLQGLVYGWLQNIMDCSKMGFPEDLPFHARIGLGHHAGFGSVEEEFLLRDAFFMLALAEEAYKNMHTYSKYWKESNKPNDPELANRLFGTANQNVATYSRLSILSFFSFVEAFVNSVGHDFSLRNKDILSPKEIEILHGTKKGRYLSLVSKIEKFPSIIRQDKKITLILSDPKQIREPFKTFIKNIKEIRDSSVHYSPKKEAIWRKPDDWLNKAKSTSKLCLEISLKFWMACYPDRKYPQYLNGLDYDKHINLARKRLKLQDKIKNKIE
;
A
#
# COMPACT_ATOMS: atom_id res chain seq x y z
N MET A 1 -23.56 4.34 41.73
CA MET A 1 -23.75 4.85 40.35
C MET A 1 -25.18 4.56 39.94
N LYS A 2 -25.93 5.51 39.35
CA LYS A 2 -27.35 5.29 39.00
C LYS A 2 -27.46 4.18 37.93
N LYS A 3 -28.44 3.28 38.05
CA LYS A 3 -28.62 2.09 37.18
C LYS A 3 -28.59 2.42 35.68
N TYR A 4 -29.22 3.52 35.26
CA TYR A 4 -29.23 3.93 33.84
C TYR A 4 -27.84 4.31 33.29
N ILE A 5 -26.92 4.80 34.15
CA ILE A 5 -25.56 5.19 33.74
C ILE A 5 -24.77 3.94 33.34
N GLN A 6 -24.89 2.87 34.12
CA GLN A 6 -24.24 1.60 33.81
C GLN A 6 -24.75 1.01 32.48
N ILE A 7 -26.07 0.99 32.28
CA ILE A 7 -26.70 0.52 31.04
C ILE A 7 -26.22 1.35 29.84
N ARG A 8 -26.20 2.68 29.98
CA ARG A 8 -25.76 3.60 28.92
C ARG A 8 -24.28 3.37 28.57
N ASN A 9 -23.42 3.16 29.56
CA ASN A 9 -22.00 2.89 29.34
C ASN A 9 -21.79 1.57 28.59
N GLU A 10 -22.46 0.49 29.01
CA GLU A 10 -22.37 -0.81 28.36
C GLU A 10 -22.85 -0.77 26.90
N LEU A 11 -24.00 -0.13 26.65
CA LEU A 11 -24.51 0.07 25.28
C LEU A 11 -23.56 0.91 24.42
N THR A 12 -22.92 1.93 25.00
CA THR A 12 -21.93 2.75 24.29
C THR A 12 -20.75 1.91 23.83
N VAL A 13 -20.19 1.09 24.72
CA VAL A 13 -19.08 0.17 24.39
C VAL A 13 -19.50 -0.81 23.31
N TYR A 14 -20.72 -1.36 23.42
CA TYR A 14 -21.25 -2.33 22.46
C TYR A 14 -21.44 -1.71 21.08
N LEU A 15 -21.99 -0.50 21.02
CA LEU A 15 -22.20 0.21 19.77
C LEU A 15 -20.87 0.54 19.08
N ILE A 16 -19.88 1.04 19.81
CA ILE A 16 -18.56 1.40 19.25
C ILE A 16 -17.84 0.14 18.74
N TYR A 17 -17.86 -0.94 19.51
CA TYR A 17 -17.28 -2.21 19.07
C TYR A 17 -17.98 -2.76 17.82
N LEU A 18 -19.33 -2.72 17.78
CA LEU A 18 -20.08 -3.14 16.59
C LEU A 18 -19.81 -2.23 15.38
N GLN A 19 -19.63 -0.92 15.59
CA GLN A 19 -19.22 -0.01 14.53
C GLN A 19 -17.87 -0.42 13.94
N LEU A 20 -16.87 -0.74 14.77
CA LEU A 20 -15.58 -1.25 14.29
C LEU A 20 -15.76 -2.52 13.46
N MET A 21 -16.43 -3.52 14.03
CA MET A 21 -16.53 -4.85 13.44
C MET A 21 -17.34 -4.85 12.14
N THR A 22 -18.46 -4.12 12.12
CA THR A 22 -19.25 -3.96 10.89
C THR A 22 -18.53 -3.10 9.84
N SER A 23 -17.67 -2.17 10.24
CA SER A 23 -16.83 -1.39 9.32
C SER A 23 -15.74 -2.21 8.67
N LEU A 24 -15.19 -3.20 9.37
CA LEU A 24 -14.21 -4.15 8.83
C LEU A 24 -14.85 -5.29 8.02
N THR A 25 -16.17 -5.46 8.13
CA THR A 25 -16.90 -6.53 7.43
C THR A 25 -17.29 -6.08 6.01
N PRO A 26 -16.98 -6.85 4.94
CA PRO A 26 -17.45 -6.52 3.59
C PRO A 26 -18.98 -6.44 3.49
N LYS A 27 -19.51 -5.57 2.63
CA LYS A 27 -20.96 -5.38 2.42
C LYS A 27 -21.72 -6.70 2.19
N LYS A 28 -21.16 -7.61 1.40
CA LYS A 28 -21.76 -8.93 1.08
C LYS A 28 -21.92 -9.85 2.29
N TYR A 29 -21.25 -9.56 3.40
CA TYR A 29 -21.30 -10.32 4.65
C TYR A 29 -21.99 -9.54 5.78
N GLY A 30 -22.77 -8.49 5.45
CA GLY A 30 -23.49 -7.70 6.45
C GLY A 30 -22.68 -6.57 7.09
N GLY A 31 -21.68 -6.04 6.39
CA GLY A 31 -20.94 -4.86 6.85
C GLY A 31 -21.73 -3.55 6.84
N ILE A 32 -21.13 -2.49 7.37
CA ILE A 32 -21.75 -1.17 7.56
C ILE A 32 -22.17 -0.47 6.25
N SER A 33 -21.61 -0.87 5.11
CA SER A 33 -22.08 -0.41 3.79
C SER A 33 -23.43 -1.01 3.38
N ASN A 34 -23.99 -1.92 4.16
CA ASN A 34 -25.39 -2.34 4.05
C ASN A 34 -26.28 -1.29 4.73
N LYS A 35 -27.27 -0.77 3.98
CA LYS A 35 -28.17 0.30 4.46
C LYS A 35 -28.88 -0.09 5.76
N THR A 36 -29.37 -1.32 5.86
CA THR A 36 -30.09 -1.81 7.04
C THR A 36 -29.20 -1.79 8.28
N ILE A 37 -27.98 -2.32 8.17
CA ILE A 37 -27.01 -2.35 9.28
C ILE A 37 -26.64 -0.93 9.72
N ARG A 38 -26.36 -0.05 8.75
CA ARG A 38 -26.05 1.35 9.03
C ARG A 38 -27.20 2.05 9.74
N THR A 39 -28.43 1.86 9.26
CA THR A 39 -29.62 2.45 9.87
C THR A 39 -29.81 1.95 11.31
N SER A 40 -29.64 0.64 11.57
CA SER A 40 -29.74 0.11 12.93
C SER A 40 -28.67 0.66 13.89
N LEU A 41 -27.44 0.89 13.42
CA LEU A 41 -26.41 1.53 14.23
C LEU A 41 -26.76 3.00 14.56
N ILE A 42 -27.28 3.74 13.58
CA ILE A 42 -27.72 5.14 13.76
C ILE A 42 -28.88 5.20 14.75
N GLU A 43 -29.91 4.37 14.57
CA GLU A 43 -31.08 4.32 15.47
C GLU A 43 -30.68 3.95 16.90
N THR A 44 -29.72 3.05 17.07
CA THR A 44 -29.18 2.68 18.39
C THR A 44 -28.39 3.85 19.01
N SER A 45 -27.62 4.59 18.21
CA SER A 45 -26.93 5.80 18.64
C SER A 45 -27.91 6.91 19.05
N ASP A 46 -28.97 7.11 18.27
CA ASP A 46 -30.00 8.11 18.54
C ASP A 46 -30.75 7.79 19.83
N PHE A 47 -31.06 6.51 20.07
CA PHE A 47 -31.58 6.05 21.35
C PHE A 47 -30.62 6.37 22.50
N LEU A 48 -29.32 6.06 22.37
CA LEU A 48 -28.33 6.30 23.42
C LEU A 48 -28.23 7.78 23.81
N ASN A 49 -28.27 8.66 22.82
CA ASN A 49 -28.09 10.10 22.99
C ASN A 49 -29.35 10.79 23.53
N ASN A 50 -30.55 10.31 23.18
CA ASN A 50 -31.80 11.03 23.42
C ASN A 50 -32.74 10.36 24.44
N ALA A 51 -32.55 9.08 24.78
CA ALA A 51 -33.46 8.37 25.68
C ALA A 51 -33.44 8.94 27.11
N ALA A 52 -34.64 9.08 27.68
CA ALA A 52 -34.85 9.47 29.07
C ALA A 52 -34.39 8.35 30.04
N GLU A 53 -34.22 8.67 31.33
CA GLU A 53 -33.68 7.73 32.32
C GLU A 53 -34.56 6.47 32.46
N ASP A 54 -35.87 6.65 32.52
CA ASP A 54 -36.91 5.62 32.59
C ASP A 54 -36.95 4.75 31.33
N GLU A 55 -36.82 5.36 30.15
CA GLU A 55 -36.75 4.63 28.89
C GLU A 55 -35.47 3.77 28.81
N MET A 56 -34.33 4.32 29.25
CA MET A 56 -33.05 3.60 29.31
C MET A 56 -33.10 2.39 30.26
N ILE A 57 -33.75 2.54 31.42
CA ILE A 57 -33.93 1.43 32.38
C ILE A 57 -34.80 0.31 31.81
N ASN A 58 -35.84 0.66 31.04
CA ASN A 58 -36.82 -0.31 30.52
C ASN A 58 -36.37 -0.97 29.21
N LYS A 59 -35.85 -0.21 28.25
CA LYS A 59 -35.48 -0.70 26.91
C LYS A 59 -34.00 -1.08 26.79
N GLY A 60 -33.12 -0.43 27.54
CA GLY A 60 -31.67 -0.63 27.44
C GLY A 60 -31.22 -2.09 27.64
N PRO A 61 -31.70 -2.82 28.67
CA PRO A 61 -31.35 -4.24 28.85
C PRO A 61 -31.77 -5.15 27.69
N ILE A 62 -32.89 -4.83 27.03
CA ILE A 62 -33.39 -5.56 25.86
C ILE A 62 -32.43 -5.33 24.68
N LEU A 63 -32.02 -4.08 24.45
CA LEU A 63 -31.01 -3.74 23.44
C LEU A 63 -29.67 -4.44 23.71
N ILE A 64 -29.16 -4.41 24.96
CA ILE A 64 -27.93 -5.11 25.35
C ILE A 64 -28.02 -6.59 24.97
N THR A 65 -29.12 -7.26 25.33
CA THR A 65 -29.33 -8.69 25.03
C THR A 65 -29.32 -8.98 23.52
N HIS A 66 -29.89 -8.08 22.70
CA HIS A 66 -29.87 -8.22 21.25
C HIS A 66 -28.47 -7.99 20.66
N LEU A 67 -27.77 -6.94 21.08
CA LEU A 67 -26.43 -6.61 20.60
C LEU A 67 -25.40 -7.67 21.03
N GLN A 68 -25.55 -8.24 22.23
CA GLN A 68 -24.69 -9.28 22.77
C GLN A 68 -24.53 -10.46 21.81
N LYS A 69 -25.62 -10.92 21.17
CA LYS A 69 -25.57 -12.05 20.23
C LYS A 69 -24.64 -11.78 19.06
N THR A 70 -24.69 -10.57 18.51
CA THR A 70 -23.83 -10.14 17.40
C THR A 70 -22.38 -9.97 17.87
N ILE A 71 -22.20 -9.41 19.07
CA ILE A 71 -20.88 -9.25 19.69
C ILE A 71 -20.22 -10.60 19.94
N ASP A 72 -20.94 -11.57 20.48
CA ASP A 72 -20.41 -12.91 20.75
C ASP A 72 -20.00 -13.62 19.47
N TRP A 73 -20.77 -13.43 18.38
CA TRP A 73 -20.38 -13.92 17.06
C TRP A 73 -19.06 -13.28 16.59
N TYR A 74 -18.90 -11.96 16.75
CA TYR A 74 -17.65 -11.28 16.41
C TYR A 74 -16.49 -11.71 17.31
N LYS A 75 -16.68 -11.85 18.63
CA LYS A 75 -15.66 -12.32 19.57
C LYS A 75 -15.22 -13.75 19.27
N LYS A 76 -16.11 -14.61 18.75
CA LYS A 76 -15.74 -15.95 18.27
C LYS A 76 -14.97 -15.91 16.95
N THR A 77 -15.29 -14.96 16.07
CA THR A 77 -14.69 -14.85 14.74
C THR A 77 -13.32 -14.17 14.81
N PHE A 78 -13.25 -13.02 15.47
CA PHE A 78 -12.07 -12.20 15.73
C PHE A 78 -11.90 -12.01 17.25
N PRO A 79 -11.34 -13.00 17.96
CA PRO A 79 -11.13 -12.92 19.40
C PRO A 79 -10.42 -11.62 19.82
N PRO A 80 -10.99 -10.84 20.77
CA PRO A 80 -10.33 -9.65 21.27
C PRO A 80 -9.13 -10.02 22.15
N LYS A 81 -8.09 -9.20 22.09
CA LYS A 81 -6.88 -9.28 22.94
C LYS A 81 -6.89 -8.25 24.07
N ALA A 82 -7.83 -7.30 24.01
CA ALA A 82 -8.07 -6.26 25.00
C ALA A 82 -9.55 -6.24 25.43
N PRO A 83 -9.88 -5.70 26.61
CA PRO A 83 -11.26 -5.43 27.01
C PRO A 83 -12.01 -4.55 25.99
N LEU A 84 -13.31 -4.75 25.84
CA LEU A 84 -14.09 -4.00 24.84
C LEU A 84 -14.12 -2.50 25.14
N GLU A 85 -14.06 -2.13 26.42
CA GLU A 85 -13.99 -0.77 26.92
C GLU A 85 -12.74 -0.07 26.39
N GLN A 86 -11.59 -0.74 26.48
CA GLN A 86 -10.32 -0.23 25.97
C GLN A 86 -10.36 -0.09 24.45
N ILE A 87 -10.90 -1.09 23.74
CA ILE A 87 -11.05 -1.04 22.27
C ILE A 87 -11.93 0.15 21.86
N ALA A 88 -13.03 0.38 22.57
CA ALA A 88 -13.95 1.46 22.29
C ALA A 88 -13.31 2.84 22.53
N GLU A 89 -12.56 2.99 23.63
CA GLU A 89 -11.83 4.21 23.94
C GLU A 89 -10.76 4.51 22.88
N GLU A 90 -9.93 3.53 22.53
CA GLU A 90 -8.89 3.69 21.50
C GLU A 90 -9.49 4.05 20.14
N LEU A 91 -10.59 3.39 19.74
CA LEU A 91 -11.25 3.70 18.49
C LEU A 91 -11.83 5.12 18.46
N ASN A 92 -12.44 5.57 19.55
CA ASN A 92 -12.93 6.94 19.66
C ASN A 92 -11.79 7.95 19.51
N ASN A 93 -10.65 7.70 20.14
CA ASN A 93 -9.47 8.57 20.00
C ASN A 93 -9.00 8.63 18.53
N ILE A 94 -9.01 7.52 17.81
CA ILE A 94 -8.70 7.50 16.36
C ILE A 94 -9.67 8.38 15.57
N TYR A 95 -10.98 8.32 15.84
CA TYR A 95 -11.97 9.17 15.16
C TYR A 95 -11.85 10.66 15.53
N LEU A 96 -11.39 10.98 16.74
CA LEU A 96 -11.16 12.36 17.18
C LEU A 96 -9.91 12.97 16.52
N GLU A 97 -8.83 12.18 16.42
CA GLU A 97 -7.57 12.61 15.80
C GLU A 97 -7.65 12.66 14.27
N ASN A 98 -8.44 11.76 13.67
CA ASN A 98 -8.53 11.61 12.23
C ASN A 98 -9.98 11.73 11.74
N LYS A 99 -10.31 12.87 11.13
CA LYS A 99 -11.66 13.12 10.60
C LYS A 99 -12.04 12.20 9.43
N ASP A 100 -11.08 11.52 8.80
CA ASP A 100 -11.26 10.77 7.56
C ASP A 100 -10.88 9.27 7.69
N VAL A 101 -11.15 8.63 8.83
CA VAL A 101 -10.82 7.22 9.09
C VAL A 101 -11.31 6.28 7.98
N TYR A 102 -12.48 6.51 7.40
CA TYR A 102 -13.01 5.67 6.31
C TYR A 102 -12.28 5.82 4.98
N LEU A 103 -11.60 6.95 4.75
CA LEU A 103 -10.77 7.17 3.57
C LEU A 103 -9.35 6.62 3.77
N GLN A 104 -8.82 6.73 4.98
CA GLN A 104 -7.43 6.36 5.29
C GLN A 104 -7.26 4.93 5.80
N GLY A 105 -8.32 4.33 6.33
CA GLY A 105 -8.29 3.00 6.94
C GLY A 105 -7.60 2.97 8.31
N LEU A 106 -7.68 1.80 8.96
CA LEU A 106 -7.06 1.54 10.26
C LEU A 106 -5.68 0.92 10.08
N VAL A 107 -4.74 1.27 10.96
CA VAL A 107 -3.40 0.66 10.95
C VAL A 107 -3.51 -0.81 11.36
N TYR A 108 -2.94 -1.71 10.57
CA TYR A 108 -3.01 -3.15 10.80
C TYR A 108 -2.36 -3.58 12.12
N GLY A 109 -1.21 -2.99 12.46
CA GLY A 109 -0.54 -3.23 13.74
C GLY A 109 -1.39 -2.84 14.95
N TRP A 110 -2.20 -1.78 14.84
CA TRP A 110 -3.17 -1.43 15.88
C TRP A 110 -4.25 -2.51 16.01
N LEU A 111 -4.88 -2.91 14.89
CA LEU A 111 -5.87 -4.00 14.88
C LEU A 111 -5.30 -5.30 15.47
N GLN A 112 -4.08 -5.66 15.11
CA GLN A 112 -3.43 -6.88 15.60
C GLN A 112 -3.13 -6.83 17.10
N ASN A 113 -2.94 -5.65 17.69
CA ASN A 113 -2.74 -5.49 19.13
C ASN A 113 -4.06 -5.67 19.90
N ILE A 114 -5.18 -5.21 19.34
CA ILE A 114 -6.48 -5.26 20.02
C ILE A 114 -7.30 -6.52 19.75
N MET A 115 -7.04 -7.25 18.65
CA MET A 115 -7.77 -8.47 18.31
C MET A 115 -6.98 -9.44 17.41
N ASP A 116 -7.45 -10.68 17.34
CA ASP A 116 -6.96 -11.68 16.39
C ASP A 116 -7.47 -11.40 14.97
N CYS A 117 -6.53 -11.09 14.07
CA CYS A 117 -6.78 -10.79 12.66
C CYS A 117 -6.59 -11.99 11.73
N SER A 118 -6.30 -13.19 12.25
CA SER A 118 -5.99 -14.40 11.46
C SER A 118 -7.08 -14.76 10.43
N LYS A 119 -8.35 -14.46 10.73
CA LYS A 119 -9.49 -14.74 9.84
C LYS A 119 -9.81 -13.61 8.84
N MET A 120 -9.01 -12.54 8.77
CA MET A 120 -9.22 -11.47 7.80
C MET A 120 -8.82 -11.85 6.36
N GLY A 121 -8.05 -12.94 6.19
CA GLY A 121 -7.59 -13.39 4.88
C GLY A 121 -6.42 -12.59 4.32
N PHE A 122 -5.73 -11.82 5.15
CA PHE A 122 -4.49 -11.15 4.76
C PHE A 122 -3.30 -12.11 4.81
N PRO A 123 -2.26 -11.89 3.99
CA PRO A 123 -1.01 -12.63 4.09
C PRO A 123 -0.37 -12.48 5.47
N GLU A 124 0.29 -13.54 5.96
CA GLU A 124 0.96 -13.54 7.27
C GLU A 124 2.07 -12.48 7.37
N ASP A 125 2.65 -12.10 6.23
CA ASP A 125 3.70 -11.11 6.10
C ASP A 125 3.19 -9.69 5.81
N LEU A 126 1.88 -9.44 5.93
CA LEU A 126 1.32 -8.09 5.80
C LEU A 126 1.98 -7.14 6.84
N PRO A 127 2.58 -6.01 6.41
CA PRO A 127 3.27 -5.11 7.33
C PRO A 127 2.38 -4.48 8.40
N PHE A 128 2.92 -4.21 9.60
CA PHE A 128 2.21 -3.56 10.71
C PHE A 128 1.69 -2.16 10.35
N HIS A 129 2.38 -1.45 9.46
CA HIS A 129 1.96 -0.11 9.02
C HIS A 129 0.91 -0.14 7.90
N ALA A 130 0.49 -1.32 7.43
CA ALA A 130 -0.57 -1.44 6.42
C ALA A 130 -1.87 -0.77 6.87
N ARG A 131 -2.61 -0.23 5.91
CA ARG A 131 -3.94 0.35 6.11
C ARG A 131 -5.01 -0.66 5.72
N ILE A 132 -5.88 -0.97 6.66
CA ILE A 132 -7.03 -1.85 6.45
C ILE A 132 -8.25 -0.99 6.13
N GLY A 133 -8.85 -1.25 4.96
CA GLY A 133 -10.00 -0.50 4.49
C GLY A 133 -11.25 -0.74 5.32
N LEU A 134 -12.09 0.29 5.41
CA LEU A 134 -13.38 0.27 6.10
C LEU A 134 -14.54 0.47 5.13
N GLY A 135 -15.73 0.02 5.51
CA GLY A 135 -16.97 0.24 4.75
C GLY A 135 -16.90 -0.34 3.33
N HIS A 136 -16.87 0.53 2.32
CA HIS A 136 -16.78 0.10 0.92
C HIS A 136 -15.43 -0.54 0.58
N HIS A 137 -14.40 -0.26 1.39
CA HIS A 137 -13.05 -0.82 1.26
C HIS A 137 -12.79 -1.96 2.24
N ALA A 138 -13.81 -2.43 2.98
CA ALA A 138 -13.67 -3.55 3.90
C ALA A 138 -13.18 -4.83 3.20
N GLY A 139 -12.21 -5.49 3.81
CA GLY A 139 -11.53 -6.67 3.26
C GLY A 139 -10.35 -6.39 2.33
N PHE A 140 -9.98 -5.11 2.14
CA PHE A 140 -8.77 -4.72 1.43
C PHE A 140 -7.72 -4.19 2.41
N GLY A 141 -6.46 -4.48 2.12
CA GLY A 141 -5.30 -3.90 2.77
C GLY A 141 -4.45 -3.16 1.74
N SER A 142 -3.78 -2.10 2.15
CA SER A 142 -2.87 -1.34 1.29
C SER A 142 -1.63 -0.91 2.09
N VAL A 143 -0.50 -0.84 1.40
CA VAL A 143 0.77 -0.31 1.90
C VAL A 143 1.39 0.60 0.85
N GLU A 144 2.14 1.59 1.29
CA GLU A 144 2.66 2.67 0.44
C GLU A 144 3.59 2.13 -0.66
N GLU A 145 4.43 1.13 -0.37
CA GLU A 145 5.29 0.55 -1.39
C GLU A 145 4.52 -0.27 -2.43
N GLU A 146 3.40 -0.90 -2.08
CA GLU A 146 2.55 -1.59 -3.06
C GLU A 146 1.92 -0.57 -4.01
N PHE A 147 1.49 0.58 -3.47
CA PHE A 147 0.94 1.67 -4.26
C PHE A 147 1.95 2.15 -5.31
N LEU A 148 3.20 2.41 -4.90
CA LEU A 148 4.28 2.79 -5.80
C LEU A 148 4.63 1.71 -6.83
N LEU A 149 4.60 0.43 -6.42
CA LEU A 149 4.83 -0.69 -7.32
C LEU A 149 3.76 -0.76 -8.42
N ARG A 150 2.50 -0.63 -8.03
CA ARG A 150 1.35 -0.65 -8.95
C ARG A 150 1.41 0.53 -9.92
N ASP A 151 1.83 1.70 -9.46
CA ASP A 151 2.02 2.86 -10.33
C ASP A 151 3.18 2.67 -11.31
N ALA A 152 4.30 2.11 -10.85
CA ALA A 152 5.45 1.83 -11.72
C ALA A 152 5.10 0.88 -12.87
N PHE A 153 4.36 -0.20 -12.56
CA PHE A 153 3.86 -1.14 -13.56
C PHE A 153 2.76 -0.56 -14.45
N PHE A 154 1.90 0.31 -13.90
CA PHE A 154 0.89 1.01 -14.69
C PHE A 154 1.53 1.94 -15.73
N MET A 155 2.55 2.70 -15.34
CA MET A 155 3.33 3.52 -16.27
C MET A 155 4.07 2.68 -17.32
N LEU A 156 4.59 1.50 -16.94
CA LEU A 156 5.19 0.59 -17.91
C LEU A 156 4.17 0.09 -18.93
N ALA A 157 2.96 -0.28 -18.47
CA ALA A 157 1.90 -0.74 -19.36
C ALA A 157 1.43 0.36 -20.32
N LEU A 158 1.32 1.62 -19.83
CA LEU A 158 1.06 2.79 -20.68
C LEU A 158 2.16 3.01 -21.71
N ALA A 159 3.44 2.82 -21.34
CA ALA A 159 4.54 2.92 -22.27
C ALA A 159 4.47 1.84 -23.37
N GLU A 160 4.15 0.60 -23.01
CA GLU A 160 3.94 -0.49 -23.98
C GLU A 160 2.79 -0.21 -24.93
N GLU A 161 1.67 0.32 -24.42
CA GLU A 161 0.51 0.70 -25.22
C GLU A 161 0.79 1.88 -26.14
N ALA A 162 1.39 2.95 -25.62
CA ALA A 162 1.80 4.10 -26.40
C ALA A 162 2.75 3.70 -27.54
N TYR A 163 3.67 2.76 -27.29
CA TYR A 163 4.60 2.27 -28.30
C TYR A 163 3.88 1.47 -29.40
N LYS A 164 2.90 0.63 -29.04
CA LYS A 164 2.06 -0.07 -30.02
C LYS A 164 1.23 0.91 -30.86
N ASN A 165 0.65 1.92 -30.22
CA ASN A 165 -0.15 2.93 -30.91
C ASN A 165 0.71 3.75 -31.87
N MET A 166 1.91 4.17 -31.45
CA MET A 166 2.90 4.84 -32.31
C MET A 166 3.20 4.05 -33.59
N HIS A 167 3.43 2.73 -33.48
CA HIS A 167 3.66 1.87 -34.65
C HIS A 167 2.41 1.66 -35.50
N THR A 168 1.24 1.56 -34.87
CA THR A 168 -0.05 1.45 -35.57
C THR A 168 -0.32 2.71 -36.40
N TYR A 169 -0.10 3.90 -35.83
CA TYR A 169 -0.20 5.16 -36.55
C TYR A 169 0.81 5.25 -37.70
N SER A 170 2.06 4.83 -37.47
CA SER A 170 3.07 4.80 -38.54
C SER A 170 2.68 3.90 -39.70
N LYS A 171 2.07 2.74 -39.41
CA LYS A 171 1.57 1.82 -40.44
C LYS A 171 0.38 2.40 -41.19
N TYR A 172 -0.64 2.85 -40.47
CA TYR A 172 -1.83 3.48 -41.06
C TYR A 172 -1.46 4.66 -41.96
N TRP A 173 -0.50 5.50 -41.53
CA TRP A 173 -0.04 6.64 -42.30
C TRP A 173 0.72 6.26 -43.58
N LYS A 174 1.42 5.11 -43.60
CA LYS A 174 2.08 4.59 -44.81
C LYS A 174 1.09 4.03 -45.82
N GLU A 175 -0.01 3.44 -45.33
CA GLU A 175 -1.03 2.75 -46.13
C GLU A 175 -2.13 3.69 -46.64
N SER A 176 -2.44 4.75 -45.88
CA SER A 176 -3.42 5.77 -46.26
C SER A 176 -2.71 6.83 -47.10
N ASN A 177 -2.99 6.91 -48.41
CA ASN A 177 -2.47 7.96 -49.31
C ASN A 177 -2.39 9.30 -48.56
N LYS A 178 -1.15 9.73 -48.30
CA LYS A 178 -0.78 10.73 -47.27
C LYS A 178 -1.82 11.85 -47.18
N PRO A 179 -2.36 12.17 -45.98
CA PRO A 179 -3.11 13.40 -45.79
C PRO A 179 -2.24 14.59 -46.24
N ASN A 180 -2.86 15.59 -46.87
CA ASN A 180 -2.21 16.79 -47.41
C ASN A 180 -1.58 17.72 -46.34
N ASP A 181 -1.41 17.27 -45.10
CA ASP A 181 -0.93 18.08 -43.97
C ASP A 181 0.31 17.46 -43.29
N PRO A 182 1.52 17.84 -43.73
CA PRO A 182 2.78 17.45 -43.09
C PRO A 182 2.95 17.97 -41.66
N GLU A 183 2.32 19.09 -41.30
CA GLU A 183 2.46 19.69 -39.97
C GLU A 183 1.69 18.86 -38.92
N LEU A 184 0.44 18.50 -39.24
CA LEU A 184 -0.35 17.59 -38.41
C LEU A 184 0.36 16.24 -38.24
N ALA A 185 0.96 15.71 -39.31
CA ALA A 185 1.74 14.47 -39.26
C ALA A 185 2.89 14.57 -38.24
N ASN A 186 3.70 15.63 -38.34
CA ASN A 186 4.83 15.86 -37.45
C ASN A 186 4.39 16.00 -35.98
N ARG A 187 3.27 16.71 -35.73
CA ARG A 187 2.70 16.84 -34.38
C ARG A 187 2.23 15.50 -33.83
N LEU A 188 1.56 14.68 -34.63
CA LEU A 188 1.09 13.36 -34.20
C LEU A 188 2.27 12.42 -33.88
N PHE A 189 3.26 12.34 -34.77
CA PHE A 189 4.45 11.51 -34.53
C PHE A 189 5.29 12.01 -33.36
N GLY A 190 5.48 13.32 -33.25
CA GLY A 190 6.16 13.95 -32.12
C GLY A 190 5.47 13.62 -30.79
N THR A 191 4.15 13.73 -30.73
CA THR A 191 3.34 13.41 -29.54
C THR A 191 3.43 11.93 -29.19
N ALA A 192 3.34 11.03 -30.19
CA ALA A 192 3.46 9.59 -29.97
C ALA A 192 4.83 9.21 -29.40
N ASN A 193 5.92 9.75 -29.97
CA ASN A 193 7.28 9.56 -29.45
C ASN A 193 7.42 10.08 -28.02
N GLN A 194 6.89 11.28 -27.74
CA GLN A 194 6.96 11.91 -26.43
C GLN A 194 6.19 11.11 -25.37
N ASN A 195 5.05 10.53 -25.71
CA ASN A 195 4.27 9.69 -24.79
C ASN A 195 5.03 8.44 -24.38
N VAL A 196 5.64 7.72 -25.34
CA VAL A 196 6.48 6.54 -25.02
C VAL A 196 7.61 6.92 -24.09
N ALA A 197 8.35 7.99 -24.40
CA ALA A 197 9.47 8.45 -23.59
C ALA A 197 9.01 8.88 -22.18
N THR A 198 7.89 9.62 -22.08
CA THR A 198 7.33 10.11 -20.81
C THR A 198 6.94 8.96 -19.89
N TYR A 199 6.12 8.03 -20.38
CA TYR A 199 5.67 6.89 -19.58
C TYR A 199 6.83 5.96 -19.20
N SER A 200 7.79 5.73 -20.10
CA SER A 200 8.97 4.93 -19.82
C SER A 200 9.84 5.55 -18.72
N ARG A 201 10.12 6.86 -18.82
CA ARG A 201 10.92 7.58 -17.82
C ARG A 201 10.23 7.63 -16.47
N LEU A 202 8.92 7.93 -16.43
CA LEU A 202 8.14 7.92 -15.19
C LEU A 202 8.09 6.52 -14.58
N SER A 203 7.96 5.47 -15.39
CA SER A 203 8.03 4.09 -14.91
C SER A 203 9.37 3.79 -14.23
N ILE A 204 10.50 4.19 -14.83
CA ILE A 204 11.84 4.02 -14.24
C ILE A 204 11.95 4.73 -12.88
N LEU A 205 11.47 5.98 -12.80
CA LEU A 205 11.46 6.75 -11.56
C LEU A 205 10.59 6.09 -10.49
N SER A 206 9.38 5.65 -10.85
CA SER A 206 8.47 4.97 -9.93
C SER A 206 9.04 3.64 -9.44
N PHE A 207 9.72 2.85 -10.27
CA PHE A 207 10.39 1.62 -9.85
C PHE A 207 11.52 1.88 -8.86
N PHE A 208 12.31 2.95 -9.06
CA PHE A 208 13.32 3.35 -8.08
C PHE A 208 12.68 3.77 -6.74
N SER A 209 11.64 4.61 -6.79
CA SER A 209 10.90 5.04 -5.60
C SER A 209 10.28 3.86 -4.86
N PHE A 210 9.77 2.85 -5.57
CA PHE A 210 9.29 1.61 -4.99
C PHE A 210 10.41 0.89 -4.20
N VAL A 211 11.60 0.71 -4.76
CA VAL A 211 12.72 0.05 -4.05
C VAL A 211 13.06 0.79 -2.77
N GLU A 212 13.11 2.12 -2.82
CA GLU A 212 13.39 2.93 -1.64
C GLU A 212 12.30 2.83 -0.57
N ALA A 213 11.03 2.92 -0.98
CA ALA A 213 9.90 2.74 -0.08
C ALA A 213 9.85 1.33 0.53
N PHE A 214 10.08 0.28 -0.28
CA PHE A 214 10.11 -1.10 0.17
C PHE A 214 11.21 -1.35 1.22
N VAL A 215 12.42 -0.84 0.99
CA VAL A 215 13.52 -0.94 1.96
C VAL A 215 13.14 -0.26 3.28
N ASN A 216 12.59 0.95 3.22
CA ASN A 216 12.14 1.69 4.41
C ASN A 216 11.00 0.96 5.13
N SER A 217 10.01 0.45 4.38
CA SER A 217 8.86 -0.30 4.89
C SER A 217 9.30 -1.54 5.67
N VAL A 218 10.23 -2.33 5.12
CA VAL A 218 10.78 -3.52 5.80
C VAL A 218 11.45 -3.16 7.13
N GLY A 219 12.22 -2.06 7.15
CA GLY A 219 12.84 -1.58 8.38
C GLY A 219 11.80 -1.12 9.42
N HIS A 220 10.82 -0.34 8.97
CA HIS A 220 9.76 0.19 9.83
C HIS A 220 8.82 -0.90 10.37
N ASP A 221 8.43 -1.88 9.55
CA ASP A 221 7.66 -3.04 10.00
C ASP A 221 8.39 -3.80 11.10
N PHE A 222 9.69 -4.07 10.89
CA PHE A 222 10.49 -4.76 11.89
C PHE A 222 10.63 -3.95 13.19
N SER A 223 10.79 -2.62 13.10
CA SER A 223 10.86 -1.77 14.29
C SER A 223 9.55 -1.75 15.07
N LEU A 224 8.40 -1.72 14.39
CA LEU A 224 7.09 -1.76 15.04
C LEU A 224 6.84 -3.10 15.74
N ARG A 225 7.19 -4.22 15.11
CA ARG A 225 7.01 -5.58 15.66
C ARG A 225 7.91 -5.89 16.84
N ASN A 226 9.05 -5.21 16.95
CA ASN A 226 10.12 -5.53 17.90
C ASN A 226 10.49 -4.32 18.77
N LYS A 227 9.59 -3.34 18.90
CA LYS A 227 9.84 -2.08 19.62
C LYS A 227 10.36 -2.28 21.06
N ASP A 228 9.92 -3.35 21.71
CA ASP A 228 10.23 -3.63 23.12
C ASP A 228 11.59 -4.32 23.32
N ILE A 229 12.21 -4.83 22.24
CA ILE A 229 13.50 -5.53 22.30
C ILE A 229 14.64 -4.78 21.60
N LEU A 230 14.31 -3.81 20.74
CA LEU A 230 15.30 -3.05 19.98
C LEU A 230 15.86 -1.89 20.80
N SER A 231 17.17 -1.66 20.66
CA SER A 231 17.79 -0.45 21.22
C SER A 231 17.30 0.81 20.48
N PRO A 232 17.28 1.99 21.14
CA PRO A 232 16.92 3.25 20.48
C PRO A 232 17.74 3.54 19.21
N LYS A 233 19.01 3.12 19.19
CA LYS A 233 19.90 3.24 18.04
C LYS A 233 19.50 2.32 16.88
N GLU A 234 19.06 1.09 17.16
CA GLU A 234 18.56 0.19 16.13
C GLU A 234 17.25 0.69 15.54
N ILE A 235 16.35 1.19 16.38
CA ILE A 235 15.09 1.82 15.94
C ILE A 235 15.40 3.03 15.04
N GLU A 236 16.34 3.90 15.42
CA GLU A 236 16.76 5.04 14.59
C GLU A 236 17.26 4.57 13.21
N ILE A 237 18.13 3.55 13.18
CA ILE A 237 18.66 3.00 11.93
C ILE A 237 17.53 2.42 11.06
N LEU A 238 16.62 1.64 11.64
CA LEU A 238 15.49 1.02 10.92
C LEU A 238 14.49 2.06 10.40
N HIS A 239 14.37 3.21 11.05
CA HIS A 239 13.65 4.38 10.54
C HIS A 239 14.44 5.17 9.48
N GLY A 240 15.61 4.67 9.08
CA GLY A 240 16.41 5.24 8.00
C GLY A 240 17.22 6.46 8.40
N THR A 241 17.45 6.68 9.70
CA THR A 241 18.25 7.81 10.20
C THR A 241 19.44 7.34 11.07
N LYS A 242 20.42 8.22 11.25
CA LYS A 242 21.53 8.01 12.21
C LYS A 242 22.02 9.37 12.69
N LYS A 243 21.95 9.61 14.00
CA LYS A 243 22.23 10.92 14.61
C LYS A 243 21.44 12.04 13.93
N GLY A 244 20.15 11.81 13.66
CA GLY A 244 19.25 12.77 13.01
C GLY A 244 19.49 13.01 11.51
N ARG A 245 20.43 12.31 10.88
CA ARG A 245 20.68 12.41 9.42
C ARG A 245 20.11 11.21 8.68
N TYR A 246 19.49 11.44 7.52
CA TYR A 246 18.99 10.37 6.67
C TYR A 246 20.13 9.49 6.13
N LEU A 247 19.91 8.18 6.18
CA LEU A 247 20.76 7.17 5.57
C LEU A 247 20.46 7.11 4.07
N SER A 248 21.51 6.91 3.26
CA SER A 248 21.33 6.60 1.84
C SER A 248 20.68 5.22 1.66
N LEU A 249 19.97 5.00 0.56
CA LEU A 249 19.38 3.70 0.23
C LEU A 249 20.40 2.55 0.31
N VAL A 250 21.61 2.78 -0.24
CA VAL A 250 22.72 1.81 -0.18
C VAL A 250 23.08 1.46 1.26
N SER A 251 23.16 2.47 2.14
CA SER A 251 23.45 2.22 3.56
C SER A 251 22.32 1.46 4.27
N LYS A 252 21.06 1.64 3.88
CA LYS A 252 19.92 0.92 4.48
C LYS A 252 19.96 -0.55 4.08
N ILE A 253 20.17 -0.83 2.78
CA ILE A 253 20.26 -2.20 2.23
C ILE A 253 21.36 -3.02 2.94
N GLU A 254 22.49 -2.40 3.26
CA GLU A 254 23.59 -3.06 3.98
C GLU A 254 23.31 -3.24 5.48
N LYS A 255 22.72 -2.22 6.15
CA LYS A 255 22.56 -2.22 7.61
C LYS A 255 21.35 -2.99 8.11
N PHE A 256 20.22 -2.94 7.40
CA PHE A 256 18.96 -3.50 7.90
C PHE A 256 19.08 -5.02 8.16
N PRO A 257 19.71 -5.83 7.27
CA PRO A 257 19.92 -7.25 7.54
C PRO A 257 20.67 -7.53 8.85
N SER A 258 21.69 -6.73 9.19
CA SER A 258 22.45 -6.93 10.44
C SER A 258 21.64 -6.67 11.71
N ILE A 259 20.51 -5.96 11.61
CA ILE A 259 19.60 -5.72 12.74
C ILE A 259 18.48 -6.76 12.74
N ILE A 260 17.90 -7.03 11.57
CA ILE A 260 16.72 -7.87 11.39
C ILE A 260 17.03 -9.36 11.59
N ARG A 261 18.18 -9.83 11.09
CA ARG A 261 18.56 -11.24 11.18
C ARG A 261 18.86 -11.65 12.62
N GLN A 262 18.51 -12.88 12.97
CA GLN A 262 18.85 -13.47 14.26
C GLN A 262 20.37 -13.60 14.46
N ASP A 263 21.11 -13.96 13.40
CA ASP A 263 22.56 -14.12 13.42
C ASP A 263 23.35 -12.79 13.34
N LYS A 264 22.66 -11.66 13.17
CA LYS A 264 23.22 -10.30 13.04
C LYS A 264 24.29 -10.15 11.95
N LYS A 265 24.37 -11.09 10.99
CA LYS A 265 25.39 -11.06 9.93
C LYS A 265 25.08 -10.01 8.88
N ILE A 266 26.13 -9.34 8.39
CA ILE A 266 26.07 -8.49 7.20
C ILE A 266 26.22 -9.41 5.98
N THR A 267 25.19 -9.49 5.15
CA THR A 267 25.15 -10.37 3.97
C THR A 267 25.30 -9.62 2.64
N LEU A 268 25.00 -8.32 2.65
CA LEU A 268 25.12 -7.44 1.49
C LEU A 268 26.10 -6.32 1.83
N ILE A 269 27.28 -6.33 1.21
CA ILE A 269 28.29 -5.29 1.37
C ILE A 269 28.27 -4.42 0.11
N LEU A 270 27.75 -3.20 0.26
CA LEU A 270 27.60 -2.22 -0.80
C LEU A 270 28.47 -0.97 -0.57
N SER A 271 29.05 -0.83 0.62
CA SER A 271 29.99 0.24 0.97
C SER A 271 31.38 0.07 0.35
N ASP A 272 31.79 -1.17 0.04
CA ASP A 272 33.05 -1.47 -0.68
C ASP A 272 32.79 -1.75 -2.17
N PRO A 273 33.23 -0.87 -3.09
CA PRO A 273 33.07 -1.06 -4.54
C PRO A 273 33.59 -2.39 -5.09
N LYS A 274 34.59 -3.01 -4.45
CA LYS A 274 35.15 -4.30 -4.87
C LYS A 274 34.26 -5.48 -4.51
N GLN A 275 33.37 -5.31 -3.52
CA GLN A 275 32.48 -6.36 -3.02
C GLN A 275 31.07 -6.26 -3.58
N ILE A 276 30.73 -5.16 -4.27
CA ILE A 276 29.41 -4.99 -4.91
C ILE A 276 29.25 -6.02 -6.02
N ARG A 277 28.26 -6.90 -5.86
CA ARG A 277 27.87 -7.91 -6.86
C ARG A 277 26.61 -7.50 -7.62
N GLU A 278 26.36 -8.16 -8.75
CA GLU A 278 25.07 -8.04 -9.45
C GLU A 278 23.94 -8.60 -8.56
N PRO A 279 22.76 -7.95 -8.53
CA PRO A 279 22.28 -6.91 -9.44
C PRO A 279 22.56 -5.48 -8.93
N PHE A 280 23.11 -5.34 -7.72
CA PHE A 280 23.27 -4.06 -7.03
C PHE A 280 24.24 -3.14 -7.77
N LYS A 281 25.27 -3.70 -8.40
CA LYS A 281 26.20 -2.95 -9.24
C LYS A 281 25.47 -2.25 -10.39
N THR A 282 24.66 -2.98 -11.16
CA THR A 282 23.85 -2.39 -12.24
C THR A 282 22.82 -1.39 -11.70
N PHE A 283 22.15 -1.70 -10.59
CA PHE A 283 21.15 -0.81 -10.00
C PHE A 283 21.74 0.56 -9.60
N ILE A 284 22.88 0.54 -8.89
CA ILE A 284 23.54 1.75 -8.38
C ILE A 284 24.14 2.59 -9.52
N LYS A 285 24.74 1.95 -10.52
CA LYS A 285 25.37 2.68 -11.63
C LYS A 285 24.34 3.17 -12.65
N ASN A 286 23.39 2.33 -13.04
CA ASN A 286 22.60 2.62 -14.25
C ASN A 286 21.20 3.17 -13.98
N ILE A 287 20.58 2.85 -12.85
CA ILE A 287 19.21 3.31 -12.57
C ILE A 287 19.24 4.58 -11.74
N LYS A 288 20.12 4.63 -10.73
CA LYS A 288 20.31 5.83 -9.93
C LYS A 288 20.79 7.01 -10.78
N GLU A 289 21.70 6.79 -11.73
CA GLU A 289 22.18 7.87 -12.61
C GLU A 289 21.05 8.41 -13.50
N ILE A 290 20.21 7.56 -14.11
CA ILE A 290 19.03 8.03 -14.87
C ILE A 290 18.05 8.79 -14.01
N ARG A 291 17.80 8.33 -12.79
CA ARG A 291 16.96 9.04 -11.83
C ARG A 291 17.54 10.41 -11.53
N ASP A 292 18.83 10.48 -11.23
CA ASP A 292 19.53 11.73 -10.91
C ASP A 292 19.63 12.68 -12.12
N SER A 293 19.73 12.16 -13.34
CA SER A 293 19.62 12.94 -14.59
C SER A 293 18.22 13.49 -14.82
N SER A 294 17.20 12.69 -14.53
CA SER A 294 15.80 13.05 -14.78
C SER A 294 15.25 14.04 -13.76
N VAL A 295 15.84 14.10 -12.55
CA VAL A 295 15.41 14.99 -11.46
C VAL A 295 16.33 16.20 -11.29
N HIS A 296 17.63 16.04 -11.56
CA HIS A 296 18.65 17.07 -11.32
C HIS A 296 19.59 17.21 -12.53
N TYR A 297 19.05 17.55 -13.70
CA TYR A 297 19.83 17.60 -14.94
C TYR A 297 21.16 18.36 -14.81
N SER A 298 22.21 17.80 -15.40
CA SER A 298 23.51 18.44 -15.61
C SER A 298 24.14 17.87 -16.89
N PRO A 299 24.86 18.67 -17.70
CA PRO A 299 25.45 18.22 -18.96
C PRO A 299 26.41 17.03 -18.86
N LYS A 300 26.96 16.76 -17.66
CA LYS A 300 27.86 15.62 -17.39
C LYS A 300 27.11 14.34 -16.99
N LYS A 301 25.79 14.39 -16.83
CA LYS A 301 24.96 13.25 -16.42
C LYS A 301 24.41 12.50 -17.62
N GLU A 302 23.85 11.32 -17.36
CA GLU A 302 23.31 10.43 -18.39
C GLU A 302 22.22 11.12 -19.24
N ALA A 303 22.33 11.00 -20.57
CA ALA A 303 21.44 11.67 -21.51
C ALA A 303 19.99 11.16 -21.41
N ILE A 304 19.05 12.11 -21.32
CA ILE A 304 17.61 11.85 -21.28
C ILE A 304 16.95 11.89 -22.68
N TRP A 305 17.61 12.47 -23.67
CA TRP A 305 17.16 12.45 -25.06
C TRP A 305 17.52 11.09 -25.66
N ARG A 306 16.54 10.21 -25.86
CA ARG A 306 16.73 8.85 -26.41
C ARG A 306 15.58 8.48 -27.33
N LYS A 307 15.79 7.45 -28.15
CA LYS A 307 14.74 6.91 -29.01
C LYS A 307 13.64 6.23 -28.15
N PRO A 308 12.39 6.19 -28.64
CA PRO A 308 11.28 5.57 -27.92
C PRO A 308 11.51 4.09 -27.54
N ASP A 309 12.13 3.31 -28.43
CA ASP A 309 12.46 1.89 -28.20
C ASP A 309 13.54 1.73 -27.13
N ASP A 310 14.57 2.57 -27.13
CA ASP A 310 15.60 2.60 -26.08
C ASP A 310 14.97 2.86 -24.70
N TRP A 311 14.06 3.84 -24.62
CA TRP A 311 13.35 4.18 -23.40
C TRP A 311 12.48 3.02 -22.90
N LEU A 312 11.72 2.40 -23.78
CA LEU A 312 10.85 1.27 -23.42
C LEU A 312 11.67 0.05 -22.96
N ASN A 313 12.74 -0.29 -23.69
CA ASN A 313 13.64 -1.39 -23.32
C ASN A 313 14.31 -1.11 -21.97
N LYS A 314 14.72 0.13 -21.72
CA LYS A 314 15.28 0.51 -20.42
C LYS A 314 14.26 0.38 -19.31
N ALA A 315 13.02 0.83 -19.50
CA ALA A 315 11.95 0.66 -18.51
C ALA A 315 11.66 -0.81 -18.20
N LYS A 316 11.61 -1.68 -19.22
CA LYS A 316 11.45 -3.13 -19.06
C LYS A 316 12.62 -3.81 -18.33
N SER A 317 13.84 -3.38 -18.58
CA SER A 317 15.01 -3.90 -17.86
C SER A 317 15.04 -3.41 -16.40
N THR A 318 14.65 -2.15 -16.17
CA THR A 318 14.61 -1.52 -14.85
C THR A 318 13.58 -2.18 -13.96
N SER A 319 12.39 -2.46 -14.48
CA SER A 319 11.32 -3.13 -13.72
C SER A 319 11.77 -4.49 -13.18
N LYS A 320 12.38 -5.32 -14.04
CA LYS A 320 12.94 -6.62 -13.65
C LYS A 320 14.06 -6.47 -12.62
N LEU A 321 14.98 -5.53 -12.84
CA LEU A 321 16.11 -5.28 -11.95
C LEU A 321 15.64 -4.81 -10.56
N CYS A 322 14.68 -3.89 -10.49
CA CYS A 322 14.13 -3.38 -9.23
C CYS A 322 13.42 -4.48 -8.44
N LEU A 323 12.66 -5.37 -9.09
CA LEU A 323 12.09 -6.54 -8.43
C LEU A 323 13.16 -7.49 -7.90
N GLU A 324 14.22 -7.76 -8.68
CA GLU A 324 15.33 -8.61 -8.25
C GLU A 324 16.08 -8.02 -7.04
N ILE A 325 16.32 -6.70 -7.05
CA ILE A 325 16.94 -5.98 -5.92
C ILE A 325 16.09 -6.11 -4.66
N SER A 326 14.78 -5.85 -4.77
CA SER A 326 13.84 -5.99 -3.65
C SER A 326 13.79 -7.42 -3.13
N LEU A 327 13.77 -8.44 -4.00
CA LEU A 327 13.82 -9.85 -3.61
C LEU A 327 15.11 -10.20 -2.87
N LYS A 328 16.28 -9.81 -3.40
CA LYS A 328 17.57 -10.09 -2.74
C LYS A 328 17.70 -9.37 -1.41
N PHE A 329 17.19 -8.15 -1.31
CA PHE A 329 17.12 -7.43 -0.03
C PHE A 329 16.19 -8.15 0.97
N TRP A 330 15.00 -8.58 0.54
CA TRP A 330 14.08 -9.35 1.37
C TRP A 330 14.73 -10.63 1.91
N MET A 331 15.36 -11.42 1.04
CA MET A 331 16.06 -12.65 1.42
C MET A 331 17.27 -12.40 2.32
N ALA A 332 17.93 -11.25 2.17
CA ALA A 332 19.02 -10.86 3.07
C ALA A 332 18.49 -10.62 4.50
N CYS A 333 17.36 -9.94 4.63
CA CYS A 333 16.69 -9.70 5.91
C CYS A 333 16.04 -10.97 6.50
N TYR A 334 15.40 -11.78 5.65
CA TYR A 334 14.57 -12.91 6.05
C TYR A 334 14.93 -14.19 5.25
N PRO A 335 16.07 -14.85 5.55
CA PRO A 335 16.57 -15.98 4.76
C PRO A 335 15.64 -17.19 4.75
N ASP A 336 14.90 -17.40 5.84
CA ASP A 336 14.03 -18.57 6.04
C ASP A 336 12.56 -18.28 5.70
N ARG A 337 12.25 -17.07 5.21
CA ARG A 337 10.89 -16.70 4.81
C ARG A 337 10.68 -16.84 3.31
N LYS A 338 9.44 -17.13 2.93
CA LYS A 338 8.98 -17.03 1.54
C LYS A 338 9.06 -15.57 1.05
N TYR A 339 8.95 -15.38 -0.26
CA TYR A 339 8.85 -14.06 -0.87
C TYR A 339 7.64 -13.28 -0.35
N PRO A 340 7.69 -11.93 -0.33
CA PRO A 340 6.67 -11.11 0.30
C PRO A 340 5.31 -11.31 -0.39
N GLN A 341 4.44 -12.10 0.23
CA GLN A 341 3.14 -12.49 -0.31
C GLN A 341 2.21 -11.29 -0.42
N TYR A 342 2.28 -10.34 0.51
CA TYR A 342 1.57 -9.06 0.43
C TYR A 342 1.91 -8.24 -0.83
N LEU A 343 3.09 -8.45 -1.43
CA LEU A 343 3.50 -7.86 -2.72
C LEU A 343 3.42 -8.87 -3.88
N ASN A 344 2.57 -9.89 -3.75
CA ASN A 344 2.40 -10.95 -4.74
C ASN A 344 3.70 -11.67 -5.09
N GLY A 345 4.60 -11.83 -4.11
CA GLY A 345 5.90 -12.47 -4.30
C GLY A 345 6.86 -11.68 -5.19
N LEU A 346 6.57 -10.40 -5.48
CA LEU A 346 7.32 -9.58 -6.43
C LEU A 346 7.38 -10.20 -7.83
N ASP A 347 6.30 -10.87 -8.24
CA ASP A 347 6.17 -11.53 -9.53
C ASP A 347 5.90 -10.51 -10.67
N TYR A 348 6.84 -10.42 -11.61
CA TYR A 348 6.77 -9.50 -12.74
C TYR A 348 5.50 -9.69 -13.58
N ASP A 349 5.19 -10.93 -13.96
CA ASP A 349 4.11 -11.24 -14.89
C ASP A 349 2.75 -10.97 -14.25
N LYS A 350 2.60 -11.28 -12.96
CA LYS A 350 1.40 -10.96 -12.19
C LYS A 350 1.17 -9.46 -12.15
N HIS A 351 2.20 -8.66 -11.82
CA HIS A 351 2.08 -7.21 -11.71
C HIS A 351 1.81 -6.52 -13.05
N ILE A 352 2.52 -6.88 -14.13
CA ILE A 352 2.26 -6.28 -15.45
C ILE A 352 0.87 -6.68 -15.98
N ASN A 353 0.41 -7.90 -15.71
CA ASN A 353 -0.94 -8.32 -16.10
C ASN A 353 -2.03 -7.57 -15.32
N LEU A 354 -1.83 -7.30 -14.02
CA LEU A 354 -2.73 -6.44 -13.25
C LEU A 354 -2.77 -5.01 -13.80
N ALA A 355 -1.61 -4.43 -14.16
CA ALA A 355 -1.54 -3.11 -14.78
C ALA A 355 -2.28 -3.06 -16.14
N ARG A 356 -2.09 -4.06 -17.00
CA ARG A 356 -2.82 -4.17 -18.28
C ARG A 356 -4.33 -4.35 -18.08
N LYS A 357 -4.76 -5.08 -17.05
CA LYS A 357 -6.19 -5.18 -16.67
C LYS A 357 -6.75 -3.83 -16.21
N ARG A 358 -5.97 -3.05 -15.45
CA ARG A 358 -6.35 -1.68 -15.03
C ARG A 358 -6.57 -0.77 -16.24
N LEU A 359 -5.70 -0.80 -17.25
CA LEU A 359 -5.88 -0.04 -18.50
C LEU A 359 -7.20 -0.38 -19.19
N LYS A 360 -7.45 -1.68 -19.43
CA LYS A 360 -8.71 -2.14 -20.04
C LYS A 360 -9.96 -1.73 -19.26
N LEU A 361 -9.86 -1.66 -17.93
CA LEU A 361 -10.97 -1.21 -17.10
C LEU A 361 -11.23 0.29 -17.25
N GLN A 362 -10.17 1.11 -17.39
CA GLN A 362 -10.32 2.54 -17.64
C GLN A 362 -11.04 2.81 -18.97
N ASP A 363 -10.71 2.07 -20.03
CA ASP A 363 -11.39 2.22 -21.32
C ASP A 363 -12.87 1.86 -21.22
N LYS A 364 -13.20 0.79 -20.47
CA LYS A 364 -14.59 0.42 -20.19
C LYS A 364 -15.36 1.48 -19.39
N ILE A 365 -14.68 2.18 -18.48
CA ILE A 365 -15.29 3.25 -17.69
C ILE A 365 -15.58 4.46 -18.60
N LYS A 366 -14.63 4.86 -19.44
CA LYS A 366 -14.82 5.94 -20.42
C LYS A 366 -16.01 5.66 -21.33
N ASN A 367 -16.05 4.47 -21.94
CA ASN A 367 -17.11 4.05 -22.86
C ASN A 367 -18.48 3.79 -22.21
N LYS A 368 -18.60 3.88 -20.88
CA LYS A 368 -19.89 3.76 -20.16
C LYS A 368 -20.43 5.11 -19.69
N ILE A 369 -19.57 6.13 -19.70
CA ILE A 369 -19.89 7.49 -19.23
C ILE A 369 -20.09 8.43 -20.45
N GLU A 370 -19.54 8.08 -21.61
CA GLU A 370 -19.97 8.56 -22.94
C GLU A 370 -21.16 7.75 -23.45
#